data_AF-A0A850BQX0-F1
#
_entry.id   AF-A0A850BQX0-F1
#
_cell.length_a   1.000
_cell.length_b   1.000
_cell.length_c   1.000
_cell.angle_alpha   90.00
_cell.angle_beta   90.00
_cell.angle_gamma   90.00
#
_symmetry.space_group_name_H-M   'P 1'
#
loop_
_entity.id
_entity.type
_entity.pdbx_description
1 polymer ?
#
loop_
_entity_poly.entity_id
_entity_poly.type
_entity_poly.pdbx_seq_one_letter_code
_entity_poly.pdbx_strand_id
1 'polypeptide(L)'
;MKISRFIFTLLMGFAVLAAQAGSVLAAPAWQEGFITGTVTAVTCETDSDTGVTTFLVTVMGTDGTSETVRIDHATAVSLGIIAPDTPCSEEALADAVGLEVSIDPAVVIPDEEEEEAKHPVGLALSLFFDDITDYETIMSAHEDGTGFGVIAQALWMTTKMEGDSETFQAIIEAKKSGDYSAFASEDGLVPKNWGQFRNALLKGEKMKNLGAVMSDKDGDGNGNGNGNGNGNGNGNGNGNGNGNGNGNGNGNGNKNKGNNGNGNNK
;
A
#
# COMPACT_ATOMS: atom_id res chain seq x y z
N MET A 1 -3.55 -20.10 47.27
CA MET A 1 -3.99 -20.77 46.03
C MET A 1 -4.57 -19.76 45.04
N LYS A 2 -3.74 -19.02 44.29
CA LYS A 2 -4.22 -18.17 43.16
C LYS A 2 -3.25 -18.11 41.96
N ILE A 3 -2.11 -18.79 42.04
CA ILE A 3 -1.02 -18.69 41.04
C ILE A 3 -1.19 -19.71 39.89
N SER A 4 -1.90 -20.83 40.08
CA SER A 4 -2.03 -21.87 39.03
C SER A 4 -3.01 -21.52 37.90
N ARG A 5 -3.89 -20.51 38.07
CA ARG A 5 -4.84 -20.10 37.02
C ARG A 5 -4.26 -19.11 36.02
N PHE A 6 -3.11 -18.50 36.29
CA PHE A 6 -2.50 -17.52 35.38
C PHE A 6 -1.54 -18.18 34.37
N ILE A 7 -0.94 -19.32 34.73
CA ILE A 7 0.00 -20.04 33.86
C ILE A 7 -0.74 -20.79 32.75
N PHE A 8 -1.96 -21.27 33.01
CA PHE A 8 -2.75 -22.00 31.99
C PHE A 8 -3.30 -21.08 30.89
N THR A 9 -3.63 -19.82 31.20
CA THR A 9 -4.10 -18.85 30.19
C THR A 9 -2.97 -18.29 29.34
N LEU A 10 -1.75 -18.19 29.88
CA LEU A 10 -0.57 -17.72 29.13
C LEU A 10 -0.08 -18.77 28.12
N LEU A 11 -0.21 -20.07 28.43
CA LEU A 11 0.16 -21.15 27.52
C LEU A 11 -0.85 -21.33 26.37
N MET A 12 -2.14 -21.05 26.58
CA MET A 12 -3.14 -21.11 25.51
C MET A 12 -3.03 -19.93 24.53
N GLY A 13 -2.56 -18.76 24.98
CA GLY A 13 -2.35 -17.59 24.12
C GLY A 13 -1.15 -17.70 23.17
N PHE A 14 -0.18 -18.58 23.47
CA PHE A 14 0.99 -18.79 22.61
C PHE A 14 0.73 -19.77 21.46
N ALA A 15 -0.29 -20.65 21.58
CA ALA A 15 -0.66 -21.58 20.51
C ALA A 15 -1.36 -20.88 19.33
N VAL A 16 -2.04 -19.75 19.56
CA VAL A 16 -2.73 -18.99 18.49
C VAL A 16 -1.78 -18.03 17.75
N LEU A 17 -0.64 -17.69 18.33
CA LEU A 17 0.35 -16.78 17.71
C LEU A 17 1.37 -17.49 16.80
N ALA A 18 1.45 -18.82 16.81
CA ALA A 18 2.28 -19.58 15.88
C ALA A 18 1.60 -19.84 14.52
N ALA A 19 0.31 -19.51 14.38
CA ALA A 19 -0.47 -19.78 13.16
C ALA A 19 -0.39 -18.67 12.09
N GLN A 20 0.35 -17.58 12.33
CA GLN A 20 0.45 -16.45 11.37
C GLN A 20 1.87 -16.17 10.89
N ALA A 21 2.81 -17.10 11.09
CA ALA A 21 4.03 -17.11 10.30
C ALA A 21 3.71 -17.75 8.95
N GLY A 22 3.08 -16.97 8.06
CA GLY A 22 2.93 -17.32 6.66
C GLY A 22 4.33 -17.62 6.12
N SER A 23 4.60 -18.89 5.90
CA SER A 23 5.75 -19.28 5.10
C SER A 23 5.51 -18.63 3.76
N VAL A 24 6.39 -17.73 3.33
CA VAL A 24 6.42 -17.25 1.95
C VAL A 24 6.82 -18.46 1.12
N LEU A 25 5.85 -19.33 0.82
CA LEU A 25 6.01 -20.49 -0.02
C LEU A 25 6.19 -19.91 -1.41
N ALA A 26 7.41 -19.97 -1.92
CA ALA A 26 7.63 -19.85 -3.36
C ALA A 26 6.65 -20.82 -4.02
N ALA A 27 5.85 -20.31 -4.98
CA ALA A 27 4.85 -21.09 -5.69
C ALA A 27 5.46 -22.45 -6.06
N PRO A 28 4.89 -23.58 -5.59
CA PRO A 28 5.47 -24.90 -5.84
C PRO A 28 5.61 -25.06 -7.34
N ALA A 29 6.84 -25.29 -7.80
CA ALA A 29 7.09 -25.64 -9.19
C ALA A 29 6.23 -26.88 -9.49
N TRP A 30 5.33 -26.77 -10.47
CA TRP A 30 4.40 -27.81 -10.90
C TRP A 30 5.05 -29.19 -10.77
N GLN A 31 4.71 -29.91 -9.70
CA GLN A 31 5.24 -31.26 -9.50
C GLN A 31 4.55 -32.17 -10.52
N GLU A 32 5.33 -32.77 -11.42
CA GLU A 32 4.85 -33.82 -12.30
C GLU A 32 4.62 -35.09 -11.47
N GLY A 33 3.50 -35.18 -10.76
CA GLY A 33 3.14 -36.35 -9.95
C GLY A 33 1.86 -36.15 -9.16
N PHE A 34 1.19 -37.26 -8.83
CA PHE A 34 0.05 -37.23 -7.91
C PHE A 34 0.50 -36.77 -6.52
N ILE A 35 -0.31 -35.94 -5.87
CA ILE A 35 -0.13 -35.55 -4.47
C ILE A 35 -0.69 -36.68 -3.62
N THR A 36 0.20 -37.51 -3.08
CA THR A 36 -0.19 -38.71 -2.30
C THR A 36 0.22 -38.57 -0.84
N GLY A 37 -0.68 -38.90 0.08
CA GLY A 37 -0.37 -38.91 1.51
C GLY A 37 -1.60 -39.02 2.41
N THR A 38 -1.39 -38.76 3.69
CA THR A 38 -2.45 -38.78 4.70
C THR A 38 -3.03 -37.37 4.88
N VAL A 39 -4.34 -37.23 4.83
CA VAL A 39 -5.03 -35.97 5.15
C VAL A 39 -4.80 -35.61 6.62
N THR A 40 -4.23 -34.44 6.89
CA THR A 40 -3.96 -33.94 8.25
C THR A 40 -4.91 -32.83 8.68
N ALA A 41 -5.45 -32.08 7.72
CA ALA A 41 -6.48 -31.07 7.94
C ALA A 41 -7.36 -30.91 6.70
N VAL A 42 -8.63 -30.58 6.92
CA VAL A 42 -9.54 -30.14 5.87
C VAL A 42 -10.30 -28.93 6.37
N THR A 43 -10.24 -27.84 5.61
CA THR A 43 -11.10 -26.68 5.82
C THR A 43 -11.93 -26.45 4.56
N CYS A 44 -13.04 -25.74 4.72
CA CYS A 44 -13.92 -25.39 3.62
C CYS A 44 -14.08 -23.87 3.58
N GLU A 45 -14.11 -23.33 2.37
CA GLU A 45 -14.30 -21.92 2.10
C GLU A 45 -15.46 -21.79 1.13
N THR A 46 -16.36 -20.84 1.38
CA THR A 46 -17.44 -20.52 0.44
C THR A 46 -17.26 -19.08 0.02
N ASP A 47 -17.01 -18.88 -1.27
CA ASP A 47 -16.95 -17.57 -1.88
C ASP A 47 -18.29 -16.85 -1.69
N SER A 48 -18.26 -15.65 -1.09
CA SER A 48 -19.47 -14.90 -0.78
C SER A 48 -20.18 -14.31 -2.01
N ASP A 49 -19.45 -14.12 -3.10
CA ASP A 49 -19.94 -13.53 -4.34
C ASP A 49 -20.51 -14.59 -5.28
N THR A 50 -19.81 -15.73 -5.41
CA THR A 50 -20.23 -16.82 -6.32
C THR A 50 -21.04 -17.91 -5.62
N GLY A 51 -20.93 -18.05 -4.29
CA GLY A 51 -21.53 -19.13 -3.52
C GLY A 51 -20.87 -20.50 -3.74
N VAL A 52 -19.73 -20.55 -4.43
CA VAL A 52 -18.99 -21.78 -4.69
C VAL A 52 -18.22 -22.19 -3.44
N THR A 53 -18.39 -23.44 -3.00
CA THR A 53 -17.64 -24.01 -1.88
C THR A 53 -16.42 -24.80 -2.40
N THR A 54 -15.24 -24.44 -1.92
CA THR A 54 -13.97 -25.16 -2.15
C THR A 54 -13.44 -25.72 -0.85
N PHE A 55 -12.59 -26.74 -0.92
CA PHE A 55 -11.97 -27.38 0.23
C PHE A 55 -10.46 -27.22 0.16
N LEU A 56 -9.85 -26.74 1.25
CA LEU A 56 -8.41 -26.75 1.42
C LEU A 56 -8.05 -28.03 2.18
N VAL A 57 -7.35 -28.92 1.51
CA VAL A 57 -6.95 -30.22 2.03
C VAL A 57 -5.45 -30.19 2.28
N THR A 58 -5.05 -30.29 3.54
CA THR A 58 -3.65 -30.46 3.90
C THR A 58 -3.32 -31.94 3.89
N VAL A 59 -2.37 -32.34 3.05
CA VAL A 59 -1.89 -33.70 2.87
C VAL A 59 -0.44 -33.79 3.36
N MET A 60 -0.15 -34.75 4.22
CA MET A 60 1.20 -35.08 4.65
C MET A 60 1.72 -36.25 3.83
N GLY A 61 2.73 -35.99 3.00
CA GLY A 61 3.40 -36.99 2.19
C GLY A 61 4.21 -37.99 3.04
N THR A 62 4.59 -39.11 2.43
CA THR A 62 5.37 -40.16 3.12
C THR A 62 6.77 -39.72 3.54
N ASP A 63 7.28 -38.64 2.96
CA ASP A 63 8.55 -38.00 3.31
C ASP A 63 8.42 -37.00 4.48
N GLY A 64 7.20 -36.82 5.01
CA GLY A 64 6.90 -35.87 6.08
C GLY A 64 6.70 -34.43 5.61
N THR A 65 6.71 -34.17 4.31
CA THR A 65 6.33 -32.86 3.77
C THR A 65 4.82 -32.67 3.86
N SER A 66 4.38 -31.44 4.09
CA SER A 66 2.97 -31.09 4.13
C SER A 66 2.67 -30.13 3.00
N GLU A 67 1.64 -30.42 2.24
CA GLU A 67 1.14 -29.59 1.15
C GLU A 67 -0.34 -29.31 1.39
N THR A 68 -0.80 -28.10 1.10
CA THR A 68 -2.24 -27.76 1.15
C THR A 68 -2.69 -27.49 -0.26
N VAL A 69 -3.77 -28.17 -0.68
CA VAL A 69 -4.35 -28.00 -2.01
C VAL A 69 -5.80 -27.59 -1.92
N ARG A 70 -6.22 -26.72 -2.84
CA ARG A 70 -7.61 -26.31 -3.00
C ARG A 70 -8.28 -27.20 -4.05
N ILE A 71 -9.41 -27.80 -3.72
CA ILE A 71 -10.21 -28.64 -4.63
C ILE A 71 -11.70 -28.27 -4.56
N ASP A 72 -12.45 -28.54 -5.63
CA ASP A 72 -13.90 -28.34 -5.61
C ASP A 72 -14.63 -29.43 -4.81
N HIS A 73 -15.90 -29.16 -4.48
CA HIS A 73 -16.76 -30.09 -3.74
C HIS A 73 -16.93 -31.45 -4.43
N ALA A 74 -17.08 -31.48 -5.76
CA ALA A 74 -17.29 -32.72 -6.49
C ALA A 74 -16.05 -33.63 -6.43
N THR A 75 -14.87 -33.03 -6.51
CA THR A 75 -13.57 -33.66 -6.40
C THR A 75 -13.38 -34.22 -4.99
N ALA A 76 -13.66 -33.43 -3.95
CA ALA A 76 -13.58 -33.88 -2.55
C ALA A 76 -14.48 -35.10 -2.28
N VAL A 77 -15.70 -35.11 -2.82
CA VAL A 77 -16.62 -36.26 -2.75
C VAL A 77 -16.07 -37.47 -3.52
N SER A 78 -15.54 -37.25 -4.73
CA SER A 78 -15.01 -38.33 -5.57
C SER A 78 -13.79 -39.04 -4.96
N LEU A 79 -12.98 -38.29 -4.22
CA LEU A 79 -11.83 -38.79 -3.47
C LEU A 79 -12.22 -39.46 -2.15
N GLY A 80 -13.50 -39.37 -1.76
CA GLY A 80 -13.99 -39.91 -0.49
C GLY A 80 -13.53 -39.12 0.74
N ILE A 81 -13.09 -37.87 0.56
CA ILE A 81 -12.69 -36.98 1.66
C ILE A 81 -13.93 -36.53 2.44
N ILE A 82 -15.05 -36.28 1.75
CA ILE A 82 -16.33 -35.88 2.34
C ILE A 82 -17.49 -36.66 1.71
N ALA A 83 -18.65 -36.65 2.38
CA ALA A 83 -19.91 -37.13 1.82
C ALA A 83 -20.59 -36.03 0.97
N PRO A 84 -21.50 -36.39 0.04
CA PRO A 84 -22.14 -35.41 -0.86
C PRO A 84 -22.93 -34.27 -0.17
N ASP A 85 -23.42 -34.51 1.05
CA ASP A 85 -24.22 -33.56 1.82
C ASP A 85 -23.49 -33.07 3.09
N THR A 86 -22.16 -33.19 3.13
CA THR A 86 -21.35 -32.76 4.28
C THR A 86 -21.43 -31.23 4.43
N PRO A 87 -21.92 -30.71 5.56
CA PRO A 87 -21.94 -29.27 5.79
C PRO A 87 -20.51 -28.74 5.96
N CYS A 88 -20.32 -27.47 5.58
CA CYS A 88 -19.06 -26.76 5.80
C CYS A 88 -18.91 -26.36 7.28
N SER A 89 -18.63 -27.33 8.16
CA SER A 89 -18.32 -27.13 9.57
C SER A 89 -17.13 -27.98 10.01
N GLU A 90 -16.36 -27.51 10.99
CA GLU A 90 -15.16 -28.20 11.48
C GLU A 90 -15.49 -29.61 11.99
N GLU A 91 -16.63 -29.80 12.66
CA GLU A 91 -17.04 -31.12 13.15
C GLU A 91 -17.36 -32.10 12.03
N ALA A 92 -17.93 -31.63 10.93
CA ALA A 92 -18.32 -32.46 9.80
C ALA A 92 -17.11 -32.88 8.94
N LEU A 93 -16.01 -32.12 9.02
CA LEU A 93 -14.76 -32.39 8.31
C LEU A 93 -13.75 -33.20 9.14
N ALA A 94 -13.98 -33.35 10.44
CA ALA A 94 -13.07 -34.08 11.34
C ALA A 94 -12.86 -35.55 10.93
N ASP A 95 -13.87 -36.19 10.35
CA ASP A 95 -13.79 -37.58 9.87
C ASP A 95 -12.87 -37.76 8.66
N ALA A 96 -12.52 -36.67 7.97
CA ALA A 96 -11.61 -36.70 6.82
C ALA A 96 -10.13 -36.85 7.24
N VAL A 97 -9.79 -36.49 8.48
CA VAL A 97 -8.41 -36.55 8.98
C VAL A 97 -7.97 -38.00 9.17
N GLY A 98 -6.81 -38.35 8.62
CA GLY A 98 -6.25 -39.70 8.64
C GLY A 98 -6.56 -40.52 7.37
N LEU A 99 -7.33 -39.99 6.42
CA LEU A 99 -7.59 -40.66 5.14
C LEU A 99 -6.34 -40.62 4.24
N GLU A 100 -6.05 -41.74 3.60
CA GLU A 100 -5.03 -41.82 2.53
C GLU A 100 -5.65 -41.34 1.21
N VAL A 101 -5.05 -40.34 0.59
CA VAL A 101 -5.55 -39.73 -0.65
C VAL A 101 -4.47 -39.68 -1.74
N SER A 102 -4.91 -39.65 -2.99
CA SER A 102 -4.09 -39.44 -4.18
C SER A 102 -4.78 -38.42 -5.07
N ILE A 103 -4.29 -37.17 -5.05
CA ILE A 103 -4.92 -36.03 -5.73
C ILE A 103 -4.18 -35.77 -7.04
N ASP A 104 -4.92 -35.71 -8.14
CA ASP A 104 -4.37 -35.33 -9.44
C ASP A 104 -4.13 -33.81 -9.45
N PRO A 105 -2.91 -33.31 -9.72
CA PRO A 105 -2.66 -31.88 -9.82
C PRO A 105 -3.58 -31.15 -10.81
N ALA A 106 -4.12 -31.86 -11.82
CA ALA A 106 -5.05 -31.28 -12.78
C ALA A 106 -6.44 -30.92 -12.19
N VAL A 107 -6.80 -31.47 -11.02
CA VAL A 107 -8.04 -31.13 -10.31
C VAL A 107 -7.82 -30.12 -9.17
N VAL A 108 -6.56 -29.76 -8.90
CA VAL A 108 -6.24 -28.71 -7.94
C VAL A 108 -6.62 -27.37 -8.54
N ILE A 109 -7.50 -26.66 -7.85
CA ILE A 109 -7.81 -25.27 -8.15
C ILE A 109 -6.55 -24.50 -7.76
N PRO A 110 -5.88 -23.80 -8.70
CA PRO A 110 -4.77 -22.94 -8.33
C PRO A 110 -5.30 -21.98 -7.26
N ASP A 111 -4.55 -21.79 -6.19
CA ASP A 111 -4.88 -20.71 -5.27
C ASP A 111 -5.02 -19.46 -6.14
N GLU A 112 -6.21 -18.87 -6.11
CA GLU A 112 -6.36 -17.51 -6.59
C GLU A 112 -5.31 -16.77 -5.78
N GLU A 113 -4.21 -16.39 -6.42
CA GLU A 113 -3.23 -15.50 -5.81
C GLU A 113 -4.10 -14.38 -5.29
N GLU A 114 -4.33 -14.36 -3.96
CA GLU A 114 -5.15 -13.33 -3.34
C GLU A 114 -4.49 -12.08 -3.87
N GLU A 115 -5.15 -11.38 -4.80
CA GLU A 115 -4.57 -10.21 -5.43
C GLU A 115 -4.46 -9.24 -4.26
N GLU A 116 -3.29 -9.25 -3.61
CA GLU A 116 -3.07 -8.56 -2.35
C GLU A 116 -3.57 -7.16 -2.60
N ALA A 117 -4.64 -6.78 -1.89
CA ALA A 117 -5.47 -5.66 -2.28
C ALA A 117 -4.57 -4.46 -2.59
N LYS A 118 -4.35 -4.20 -3.88
CA LYS A 118 -3.24 -3.37 -4.32
C LYS A 118 -3.39 -2.01 -3.66
N HIS A 119 -2.30 -1.49 -3.09
CA HIS A 119 -2.37 -0.23 -2.37
C HIS A 119 -2.91 0.85 -3.32
N PRO A 120 -4.02 1.53 -3.01
CA PRO A 120 -4.75 2.33 -3.99
C PRO A 120 -3.90 3.47 -4.55
N VAL A 121 -3.00 4.03 -3.72
CA VAL A 121 -2.05 5.07 -4.17
C VAL A 121 -0.91 4.48 -4.99
N GLY A 122 -0.43 3.29 -4.64
CA GLY A 122 0.63 2.63 -5.40
C GLY A 122 0.15 2.28 -6.80
N LEU A 123 -1.05 1.70 -6.89
CA LEU A 123 -1.72 1.39 -8.14
C LEU A 123 -2.01 2.64 -8.98
N ALA A 124 -2.50 3.72 -8.36
CA ALA A 124 -2.76 4.96 -9.08
C ALA A 124 -1.46 5.56 -9.66
N LEU A 125 -0.35 5.50 -8.92
CA LEU A 125 0.95 5.97 -9.41
C LEU A 125 1.50 5.07 -10.52
N SER A 126 1.40 3.75 -10.38
CA SER A 126 1.87 2.81 -11.41
C SER A 126 1.08 2.94 -12.70
N LEU A 127 -0.22 3.20 -12.63
CA LEU A 127 -1.06 3.48 -13.81
C LEU A 127 -0.78 4.85 -14.43
N PHE A 128 -0.39 5.84 -13.61
CA PHE A 128 -0.14 7.19 -14.12
C PHE A 128 1.24 7.31 -14.78
N PHE A 129 2.24 6.58 -14.27
CA PHE A 129 3.63 6.58 -14.70
C PHE A 129 4.03 5.20 -15.25
N ASP A 130 3.13 4.56 -16.00
CA ASP A 130 3.29 3.21 -16.56
C ASP A 130 4.42 3.13 -17.61
N ASP A 131 4.81 4.27 -18.17
CA ASP A 131 5.94 4.43 -19.06
C ASP A 131 7.30 4.48 -18.34
N ILE A 132 7.31 4.71 -17.02
CA ILE A 132 8.54 4.85 -16.22
C ILE A 132 8.82 3.60 -15.40
N THR A 133 7.84 3.09 -14.67
CA THR A 133 8.06 2.01 -13.70
C THR A 133 6.77 1.23 -13.40
N ASP A 134 6.92 0.08 -12.73
CA ASP A 134 5.83 -0.81 -12.35
C ASP A 134 5.36 -0.62 -10.90
N TYR A 135 4.28 -1.33 -10.55
CA TYR A 135 3.66 -1.27 -9.21
C TYR A 135 4.63 -1.78 -8.13
N GLU A 136 5.32 -2.87 -8.44
CA GLU A 136 6.25 -3.57 -7.55
C GLU A 136 7.42 -2.66 -7.16
N THR A 137 7.97 -1.90 -8.11
CA THR A 137 9.05 -0.94 -7.87
C THR A 137 8.57 0.24 -7.01
N ILE A 138 7.34 0.73 -7.24
CA ILE A 138 6.73 1.79 -6.42
C ILE A 138 6.52 1.30 -4.97
N MET A 139 6.01 0.08 -4.80
CA MET A 139 5.76 -0.49 -3.49
C MET A 139 7.06 -0.82 -2.75
N SER A 140 8.08 -1.33 -3.44
CA SER A 140 9.41 -1.53 -2.86
C SER A 140 9.99 -0.23 -2.31
N ALA A 141 9.91 0.88 -3.07
CA ALA A 141 10.34 2.18 -2.57
C ALA A 141 9.53 2.64 -1.34
N HIS A 142 8.23 2.29 -1.28
CA HIS A 142 7.36 2.63 -0.16
C HIS A 142 7.67 1.83 1.10
N GLU A 143 7.88 0.52 0.97
CA GLU A 143 8.24 -0.41 2.04
C GLU A 143 9.59 -0.04 2.68
N ASP A 144 10.51 0.52 1.89
CA ASP A 144 11.75 1.12 2.37
C ASP A 144 11.55 2.42 3.18
N GLY A 145 10.31 2.80 3.47
CA GLY A 145 9.95 3.98 4.26
C GLY A 145 9.81 5.26 3.44
N THR A 146 9.83 5.20 2.11
CA THR A 146 9.60 6.39 1.28
C THR A 146 8.09 6.67 1.21
N GLY A 147 7.65 7.84 1.68
CA GLY A 147 6.25 8.22 1.55
C GLY A 147 5.83 8.43 0.08
N PHE A 148 4.60 8.06 -0.27
CA PHE A 148 4.07 8.20 -1.64
C PHE A 148 4.19 9.62 -2.23
N GLY A 149 4.14 10.67 -1.41
CA GLY A 149 4.35 12.04 -1.88
C GLY A 149 5.77 12.32 -2.38
N VAL A 150 6.78 11.63 -1.83
CA VAL A 150 8.17 11.69 -2.31
C VAL A 150 8.35 10.82 -3.54
N ILE A 151 7.74 9.62 -3.55
CA ILE A 151 7.73 8.73 -4.71
C ILE A 151 7.12 9.43 -5.94
N ALA A 152 5.96 10.06 -5.79
CA ALA A 152 5.33 10.81 -6.87
C ALA A 152 6.17 11.99 -7.37
N GLN A 153 6.90 12.67 -6.47
CA GLN A 153 7.84 13.72 -6.87
C GLN A 153 9.04 13.16 -7.63
N ALA A 154 9.56 12.01 -7.21
CA ALA A 154 10.67 11.34 -7.88
C ALA A 154 10.25 10.88 -9.28
N LEU A 155 9.10 10.20 -9.42
CA LEU A 155 8.54 9.79 -10.72
C LEU A 155 8.38 10.97 -11.67
N TRP A 156 7.82 12.08 -11.19
CA TRP A 156 7.67 13.29 -12.00
C TRP A 156 9.01 13.88 -12.44
N MET A 157 10.02 13.87 -11.56
CA MET A 157 11.38 14.32 -11.92
C MET A 157 12.03 13.38 -12.93
N THR A 158 11.82 12.08 -12.82
CA THR A 158 12.23 11.10 -13.82
C THR A 158 11.63 11.44 -15.19
N THR A 159 10.33 11.73 -15.26
CA THR A 159 9.68 12.19 -16.51
C THR A 159 10.36 13.43 -17.08
N LYS A 160 10.70 14.41 -16.24
CA LYS A 160 11.36 15.65 -16.68
C LYS A 160 12.78 15.47 -17.17
N MET A 161 13.44 14.41 -16.73
CA MET A 161 14.76 14.02 -17.18
C MET A 161 14.72 13.08 -18.38
N GLU A 162 13.52 12.74 -18.89
CA GLU A 162 13.33 11.68 -19.89
C GLU A 162 13.99 10.36 -19.47
N GLY A 163 13.94 10.08 -18.16
CA GLY A 163 14.51 8.89 -17.55
C GLY A 163 13.53 7.73 -17.46
N ASP A 164 14.05 6.59 -17.03
CA ASP A 164 13.37 5.31 -16.88
C ASP A 164 13.33 4.85 -15.40
N SER A 165 12.96 3.59 -15.18
CA SER A 165 12.94 2.97 -13.84
C SER A 165 14.28 3.06 -13.11
N GLU A 166 15.42 2.93 -13.82
CA GLU A 166 16.75 3.07 -13.21
C GLU A 166 16.99 4.50 -12.72
N THR A 167 16.59 5.50 -13.51
CA THR A 167 16.66 6.90 -13.12
C THR A 167 15.77 7.19 -11.91
N PHE A 168 14.55 6.64 -11.87
CA PHE A 168 13.67 6.73 -10.70
C PHE A 168 14.32 6.14 -9.44
N GLN A 169 14.87 4.93 -9.51
CA GLN A 169 15.53 4.29 -8.38
C GLN A 169 16.76 5.09 -7.93
N ALA A 170 17.57 5.62 -8.86
CA ALA A 170 18.71 6.48 -8.52
C ALA A 170 18.29 7.75 -7.80
N ILE A 171 17.14 8.34 -8.17
CA ILE A 171 16.57 9.52 -7.48
C ILE A 171 16.14 9.16 -6.05
N ILE A 172 15.47 8.02 -5.86
CA ILE A 172 15.04 7.52 -4.54
C ILE A 172 16.26 7.24 -3.65
N GLU A 173 17.29 6.61 -4.20
CA GLU A 173 18.53 6.30 -3.48
C GLU A 173 19.27 7.58 -3.08
N ALA A 174 19.41 8.54 -3.99
CA ALA A 174 19.97 9.86 -3.69
C ALA A 174 19.16 10.61 -2.61
N LYS A 175 17.84 10.45 -2.60
CA LYS A 175 16.96 11.03 -1.57
C LYS A 175 17.21 10.42 -0.20
N LYS A 176 17.46 9.11 -0.12
CA LYS A 176 17.75 8.37 1.11
C LYS A 176 19.16 8.67 1.62
N SER A 177 20.17 8.58 0.76
CA SER A 177 21.58 8.79 1.10
C SER A 177 21.93 10.26 1.33
N GLY A 178 21.22 11.17 0.65
CA GLY A 178 21.56 12.60 0.60
C GLY A 178 22.67 12.93 -0.41
N ASP A 179 23.14 11.95 -1.18
CA ASP A 179 24.15 12.14 -2.23
C ASP A 179 23.47 12.29 -3.61
N TYR A 180 23.61 13.48 -4.20
CA TYR A 180 23.06 13.80 -5.53
C TYR A 180 24.17 13.98 -6.58
N SER A 181 25.36 13.45 -6.34
CA SER A 181 26.51 13.54 -7.26
C SER A 181 26.20 12.99 -8.65
N ALA A 182 25.34 11.97 -8.76
CA ALA A 182 24.87 11.42 -10.02
C ALA A 182 24.03 12.40 -10.86
N PHE A 183 23.53 13.49 -10.25
CA PHE A 183 22.63 14.46 -10.87
C PHE A 183 23.29 15.84 -11.06
N ALA A 184 24.60 15.85 -11.32
CA ALA A 184 25.32 17.08 -11.64
C ALA A 184 24.76 17.73 -12.91
N SER A 185 24.45 19.01 -12.83
CA SER A 185 24.05 19.81 -14.00
C SER A 185 25.21 19.98 -15.00
N GLU A 186 24.92 20.41 -16.23
CA GLU A 186 25.92 20.72 -17.26
C GLU A 186 26.95 21.78 -16.79
N ASP A 187 26.55 22.67 -15.88
CA ASP A 187 27.41 23.68 -15.26
C ASP A 187 28.31 23.12 -14.14
N GLY A 188 28.26 21.80 -13.89
CA GLY A 188 29.00 21.10 -12.84
C GLY A 188 28.48 21.34 -11.43
N LEU A 189 27.33 22.00 -11.26
CA LEU A 189 26.73 22.20 -9.94
C LEU A 189 26.05 20.90 -9.49
N VAL A 190 26.55 20.35 -8.38
CA VAL A 190 25.99 19.19 -7.69
C VAL A 190 25.01 19.65 -6.61
N PRO A 191 23.74 19.22 -6.64
CA PRO A 191 22.78 19.50 -5.57
C PRO A 191 23.26 18.94 -4.22
N LYS A 192 23.11 19.71 -3.13
CA LYS A 192 23.49 19.25 -1.78
C LYS A 192 22.33 18.68 -0.98
N ASN A 193 21.10 18.84 -1.47
CA ASN A 193 19.89 18.35 -0.82
C ASN A 193 18.73 18.27 -1.82
N TRP A 194 17.66 17.59 -1.40
CA TRP A 194 16.44 17.40 -2.19
C TRP A 194 15.84 18.68 -2.75
N GLY A 195 15.83 19.76 -1.97
CA GLY A 195 15.27 21.04 -2.40
C GLY A 195 16.09 21.68 -3.52
N GLN A 196 17.43 21.61 -3.42
CA GLN A 196 18.32 22.07 -4.49
C GLN A 196 18.20 21.21 -5.74
N PHE A 197 18.07 19.88 -5.59
CA PHE A 197 17.90 18.98 -6.72
C PHE A 197 16.59 19.28 -7.48
N ARG A 198 15.48 19.42 -6.75
CA ARG A 198 14.20 19.86 -7.31
C ARG A 198 14.30 21.21 -8.01
N ASN A 199 14.92 22.20 -7.37
CA ASN A 199 15.05 23.53 -7.95
C ASN A 199 15.92 23.54 -9.21
N ALA A 200 16.98 22.72 -9.25
CA ALA A 200 17.85 22.59 -10.41
C ALA A 200 17.09 22.01 -11.62
N LEU A 201 16.27 20.98 -11.41
CA LEU A 201 15.44 20.40 -12.47
C LEU A 201 14.35 21.34 -12.97
N LEU A 202 13.82 22.18 -12.08
CA LEU A 202 12.73 23.10 -12.42
C LEU A 202 13.18 24.37 -13.13
N LYS A 203 14.48 24.71 -13.13
CA LYS A 203 15.01 25.98 -13.71
C LYS A 203 14.21 27.24 -13.33
N GLY A 204 13.57 27.24 -12.16
CA GLY A 204 12.72 28.35 -11.69
C GLY A 204 11.27 28.36 -12.21
N GLU A 205 10.85 27.37 -13.01
CA GLU A 205 9.44 27.11 -13.23
C GLU A 205 8.82 26.73 -11.89
N LYS A 206 7.87 27.55 -11.42
CA LYS A 206 7.07 27.17 -10.27
C LYS A 206 6.40 25.86 -10.64
N MET A 207 6.70 24.77 -9.92
CA MET A 207 5.88 23.57 -10.00
C MET A 207 4.44 24.04 -9.84
N LYS A 208 3.65 23.92 -10.91
CA LYS A 208 2.21 23.76 -10.71
C LYS A 208 2.10 22.67 -9.65
N ASN A 209 1.43 22.95 -8.54
CA ASN A 209 1.38 22.03 -7.40
C ASN A 209 1.09 20.62 -7.91
N LEU A 210 1.66 19.57 -7.32
CA LEU A 210 1.51 18.20 -7.83
C LEU A 210 0.02 17.84 -8.11
N GLY A 211 -0.90 18.39 -7.30
CA GLY A 211 -2.34 18.28 -7.54
C GLY A 211 -2.85 18.92 -8.84
N ALA A 212 -2.25 20.02 -9.30
CA ALA A 212 -2.53 20.62 -10.60
C ALA A 212 -1.99 19.78 -11.77
N VAL A 213 -0.85 19.11 -11.59
CA VAL A 213 -0.31 18.18 -12.60
C VAL A 213 -1.19 16.92 -12.70
N MET A 214 -1.65 16.39 -11.56
CA MET A 214 -2.55 15.24 -11.53
C MET A 214 -3.97 15.57 -12.01
N SER A 215 -4.39 16.84 -11.95
CA SER A 215 -5.70 17.28 -12.45
C SER A 215 -5.71 17.69 -13.94
N ASP A 216 -4.54 17.93 -14.55
CA ASP A 216 -4.43 18.41 -15.94
C ASP A 216 -4.48 17.25 -16.98
N LYS A 217 -4.81 16.01 -16.56
CA LYS A 217 -5.02 14.89 -17.51
C LYS A 217 -6.42 15.03 -18.13
N ASP A 218 -6.44 15.39 -19.41
CA ASP A 218 -7.58 15.43 -20.34
C ASP A 218 -8.54 16.63 -20.25
N GLY A 219 -7.98 17.82 -20.38
CA GLY A 219 -8.76 18.97 -20.79
C GLY A 219 -7.95 20.00 -21.56
N ASP A 220 -8.04 19.97 -22.88
CA ASP A 220 -7.99 21.17 -23.74
C ASP A 220 -9.18 22.12 -23.43
N GLY A 221 -9.48 22.30 -22.14
CA GLY A 221 -10.40 23.28 -21.62
C GLY A 221 -9.61 24.54 -21.37
N ASN A 222 -9.75 25.48 -22.28
CA ASN A 222 -9.26 26.85 -22.19
C ASN A 222 -9.94 27.58 -21.00
N GLY A 223 -9.60 27.18 -19.78
CA GLY A 223 -10.16 27.68 -18.54
C GLY A 223 -9.28 28.77 -17.97
N ASN A 224 -9.55 30.02 -18.36
CA ASN A 224 -9.09 31.21 -17.64
C ASN A 224 -9.76 31.25 -16.23
N GLY A 225 -9.35 30.35 -15.35
CA GLY A 225 -9.75 30.32 -13.95
C GLY A 225 -8.89 31.26 -13.13
N ASN A 226 -9.22 32.55 -13.15
CA ASN A 226 -8.62 33.54 -12.27
C ASN A 226 -9.14 33.34 -10.83
N GLY A 227 -8.63 32.32 -10.15
CA GLY A 227 -9.01 31.95 -8.78
C GLY A 227 -8.37 32.87 -7.74
N ASN A 228 -8.93 34.07 -7.56
CA ASN A 228 -8.71 34.87 -6.35
C ASN A 228 -9.44 34.21 -5.17
N GLY A 229 -8.84 33.16 -4.60
CA GLY A 229 -9.32 32.54 -3.37
C GLY A 229 -9.00 33.41 -2.15
N ASN A 230 -9.83 34.41 -1.87
CA ASN A 230 -9.92 34.99 -0.53
C ASN A 230 -10.60 33.96 0.39
N GLY A 231 -9.81 33.04 0.93
CA GLY A 231 -10.26 32.13 1.98
C GLY A 231 -10.47 32.89 3.29
N ASN A 232 -11.68 33.40 3.54
CA ASN A 232 -12.13 33.72 4.89
C ASN A 232 -12.36 32.41 5.64
N GLY A 233 -11.29 31.84 6.18
CA GLY A 233 -11.38 30.74 7.13
C GLY A 233 -11.93 31.25 8.46
N ASN A 234 -13.22 31.02 8.72
CA ASN A 234 -13.78 31.08 10.07
C ASN A 234 -13.24 29.88 10.85
N GLY A 235 -12.02 30.00 11.37
CA GLY A 235 -11.45 29.06 12.33
C GLY A 235 -12.04 29.32 13.72
N ASN A 236 -12.95 28.45 14.17
CA ASN A 236 -13.29 28.34 15.58
C ASN A 236 -12.10 27.66 16.30
N GLY A 237 -11.04 28.44 16.53
CA GLY A 237 -9.84 28.01 17.25
C GLY A 237 -9.95 28.36 18.73
N ASN A 238 -10.26 27.36 19.56
CA ASN A 238 -10.03 27.43 21.00
C ASN A 238 -8.51 27.31 21.24
N GLY A 239 -7.80 28.42 21.12
CA GLY A 239 -6.34 28.49 21.27
C GLY A 239 -5.95 29.40 22.43
N ASN A 240 -5.71 28.81 23.60
CA ASN A 240 -5.07 29.49 24.73
C ASN A 240 -3.56 29.55 24.43
N GLY A 241 -3.07 30.69 23.94
CA GLY A 241 -1.66 30.86 23.57
C GLY A 241 -1.17 32.28 23.76
N ASN A 242 -0.59 32.56 24.93
CA ASN A 242 0.22 33.74 25.17
C ASN A 242 1.55 33.57 24.43
N GLY A 243 1.75 34.31 23.34
CA GLY A 243 3.02 34.32 22.59
C GLY A 243 3.20 35.63 21.83
N ASN A 244 4.05 36.51 22.36
CA ASN A 244 4.51 37.73 21.70
C ASN A 244 5.25 37.38 20.40
N GLY A 245 4.71 37.79 19.26
CA GLY A 245 5.38 37.73 17.96
C GLY A 245 5.13 39.02 17.16
N ASN A 246 6.18 39.82 16.98
CA ASN A 246 6.19 41.05 16.18
C ASN A 246 5.77 40.78 14.73
N GLY A 247 4.51 41.09 14.40
CA GLY A 247 4.02 41.14 13.02
C GLY A 247 4.28 42.51 12.41
N ASN A 248 5.27 42.60 11.52
CA ASN A 248 5.55 43.79 10.71
C ASN A 248 4.48 43.91 9.60
N GLY A 249 3.32 44.46 9.95
CA GLY A 249 2.21 44.68 9.02
C GLY A 249 2.39 45.97 8.23
N ASN A 250 2.75 45.85 6.95
CA ASN A 250 2.85 46.96 6.02
C ASN A 250 1.43 47.41 5.60
N GLY A 251 0.79 48.23 6.44
CA GLY A 251 -0.57 48.74 6.22
C GLY A 251 -0.57 49.93 5.28
N ASN A 252 -0.79 49.69 3.99
CA ASN A 252 -1.05 50.75 3.02
C ASN A 252 -2.51 51.23 3.14
N GLY A 253 -2.78 52.03 4.19
CA GLY A 253 -4.09 52.58 4.52
C GLY A 253 -4.27 53.99 3.98
N ASN A 254 -4.55 54.12 2.68
CA ASN A 254 -4.97 55.37 2.08
C ASN A 254 -6.42 55.70 2.51
N LYS A 255 -6.60 56.53 3.54
CA LYS A 255 -7.87 57.25 3.80
C LYS A 255 -7.61 58.69 4.20
N ASN A 256 -7.57 59.49 3.16
CA ASN A 256 -7.80 60.92 3.17
C ASN A 256 -9.24 61.24 3.62
N LYS A 257 -9.43 62.46 4.17
CA LYS A 257 -10.69 63.16 4.55
C LYS A 257 -11.19 63.00 5.99
N GLY A 258 -11.22 64.12 6.71
CA GLY A 258 -12.19 64.36 7.77
C GLY A 258 -11.84 65.45 8.76
N ASN A 259 -12.08 66.71 8.40
CA ASN A 259 -12.13 67.86 9.31
C ASN A 259 -13.07 67.64 10.50
N ASN A 260 -12.60 67.95 11.71
CA ASN A 260 -13.28 68.70 12.78
C ASN A 260 -12.40 68.53 14.04
N GLY A 261 -11.83 69.54 14.66
CA GLY A 261 -12.49 70.79 15.01
C GLY A 261 -13.04 70.67 16.43
N ASN A 262 -12.44 71.45 17.34
CA ASN A 262 -13.04 72.01 18.55
C ASN A 262 -12.79 71.29 19.89
N GLY A 263 -12.25 72.07 20.84
CA GLY A 263 -12.92 72.20 22.15
C GLY A 263 -12.11 71.89 23.40
N ASN A 264 -11.57 72.96 24.00
CA ASN A 264 -11.13 73.13 25.38
C ASN A 264 -11.92 72.40 26.47
N ASN A 265 -11.20 72.11 27.57
CA ASN A 265 -11.51 72.27 29.02
C ASN A 265 -10.97 71.04 29.76
N LYS A 266 -10.21 71.10 30.85
CA LYS A 266 -9.90 72.13 31.85
C LYS A 266 -8.55 71.77 32.47
#